data_AF-A0A2P5WH25-F1
#
_entry.id   AF-A0A2P5WH25-F1
#
_cell.length_a   1.000
_cell.length_b   1.000
_cell.length_c   1.000
_cell.angle_alpha   90.00
_cell.angle_beta   90.00
_cell.angle_gamma   90.00
#
_symmetry.space_group_name_H-M   'P 1'
#
loop_
_entity.id
_entity.type
_entity.pdbx_description
1 polymer ?
#
loop_
_entity_poly.entity_id
_entity_poly.type
_entity_poly.pdbx_seq_one_letter_code
_entity_poly.pdbx_strand_id
1 'polypeptide(L)'
;MEQMIRLPGFSMMIFLTTILLATLTPLISVIYDPSKPYKVLKRRTIQHIPPGEEVRILVCIRDKKSVPSLVNLLEVTYPTLQNPLSVYAFHLVELIGRANPVFIDHDNDPDPDDLSIRFPDSEAIRNALILYQENRDESVKLHFFTALAAKRTMFQDVCKLALNSKATIIILPLERQYDGEMGTAEQWGGGQMLNTEVLSHAPCSVGLLIDKAHRWHLPLTRCSGGTTSHDFIIHMVANPNVSLTLVRFLSSNPEGDDERQKKLDDGLVTWFWMKNEANERVIYREVVVKDGADTAAAIKAMAEEKFYHLWIVGRKQGINESLLEGLSTWTDNQEELGIIGDYVSSSDFVDADSVLVVQKQILEELGLLGTMFPIF
;
A
#
# COMPACT_ATOMS: atom_id res chain seq x y z
N MET A 1 0.11 -11.95 63.72
CA MET A 1 0.08 -10.52 64.07
C MET A 1 0.30 -9.77 62.76
N GLU A 2 -0.80 -9.50 62.04
CA GLU A 2 -0.76 -8.76 60.78
C GLU A 2 -0.29 -7.34 61.08
N GLN A 3 0.90 -6.98 60.62
CA GLN A 3 1.37 -5.59 60.70
C GLN A 3 0.53 -4.75 59.73
N MET A 4 -0.56 -4.18 60.25
CA MET A 4 -1.28 -3.10 59.58
C MET A 4 -0.30 -1.95 59.32
N ILE A 5 -0.02 -1.71 58.04
CA ILE A 5 0.75 -0.56 57.57
C ILE A 5 0.05 0.70 58.10
N ARG A 6 0.72 1.48 58.97
CA ARG A 6 0.16 2.72 59.52
C ARG A 6 -0.12 3.70 58.38
N LEU A 7 -1.26 4.44 58.45
CA LEU A 7 -1.68 5.47 57.47
C LEU A 7 -0.54 6.30 56.86
N PRO A 8 0.41 6.87 57.64
CA PRO A 8 1.51 7.66 57.06
C PRO A 8 2.47 6.85 56.17
N GLY A 9 2.68 5.56 56.45
CA GLY A 9 3.53 4.69 55.63
C GLY A 9 2.88 4.34 54.29
N PHE A 10 1.56 4.13 54.29
CA PHE A 10 0.80 3.89 53.05
C PHE A 10 0.79 5.14 52.15
N SER A 11 0.58 6.33 52.72
CA SER A 11 0.63 7.58 51.96
C SER A 11 2.02 7.84 51.38
N MET A 12 3.09 7.63 52.16
CA MET A 12 4.48 7.76 51.67
C MET A 12 4.77 6.81 50.50
N MET A 13 4.31 5.56 50.58
CA MET A 13 4.50 4.60 49.50
C MET A 13 3.78 5.03 48.22
N ILE A 14 2.54 5.52 48.33
CA ILE A 14 1.79 6.05 47.19
C ILE A 14 2.53 7.23 46.58
N PHE A 15 2.95 8.23 47.37
CA PHE A 15 3.68 9.38 46.85
C PHE A 15 4.97 8.96 46.15
N LEU A 16 5.73 8.02 46.71
CA LEU A 16 6.98 7.55 46.12
C LEU A 16 6.74 6.81 44.79
N THR A 17 5.73 5.92 44.74
CA THR A 17 5.34 5.25 43.49
C THR A 17 4.81 6.22 42.44
N THR A 18 4.10 7.28 42.85
CA THR A 18 3.55 8.29 41.94
C THR A 18 4.66 9.14 41.35
N ILE A 19 5.64 9.57 42.16
CA ILE A 19 6.84 10.30 41.70
C ILE A 19 7.67 9.43 40.75
N LEU A 20 7.84 8.14 41.09
CA LEU A 20 8.58 7.20 40.24
C LEU A 20 7.88 7.00 38.88
N LEU A 21 6.56 6.80 38.85
CA LEU A 21 5.79 6.70 37.61
C LEU A 21 5.76 8.01 36.82
N ALA A 22 5.65 9.15 37.50
CA ALA A 22 5.65 10.48 36.88
C ALA A 22 6.99 10.84 36.23
N THR A 23 8.10 10.26 36.69
CA THR A 23 9.44 10.48 36.13
C THR A 23 9.81 9.44 35.07
N LEU A 24 9.46 8.16 35.27
CA LEU A 24 9.73 7.10 34.30
C LEU A 24 8.95 7.26 32.99
N THR A 25 7.68 7.65 33.07
CA THR A 25 6.82 7.77 31.88
C THR A 25 7.35 8.77 30.84
N PRO A 26 7.71 10.01 31.20
CA PRO A 26 8.30 10.95 30.22
C PRO A 26 9.70 10.53 29.80
N LEU A 27 10.49 9.91 30.68
CA LEU A 27 11.84 9.44 30.34
C LEU A 27 11.79 8.33 29.28
N ILE A 28 10.88 7.37 29.42
CA ILE A 28 10.65 6.31 28.43
C ILE A 28 10.20 6.94 27.10
N SER A 29 9.29 7.91 27.13
CA SER A 29 8.83 8.60 25.91
C SER A 29 9.95 9.38 25.18
N VAL A 30 10.89 9.98 25.92
CA VAL A 30 12.02 10.71 25.34
C VAL A 30 13.07 9.77 24.73
N ILE A 31 13.32 8.62 25.35
CA ILE A 31 14.31 7.63 24.89
C ILE A 31 13.73 6.72 23.82
N TYR A 32 12.46 6.34 23.96
CA TYR A 32 11.75 5.44 23.08
C TYR A 32 10.79 6.23 22.20
N ASP A 33 11.29 6.65 21.04
CA ASP A 33 10.46 7.21 19.98
C ASP A 33 10.10 6.09 19.00
N PRO A 34 8.86 5.56 19.06
CA PRO A 34 8.44 4.44 18.24
C PRO A 34 8.40 4.77 16.74
N SER A 35 8.47 6.05 16.35
CA SER A 35 8.43 6.49 14.94
C SER A 35 9.80 6.48 14.26
N LYS A 36 10.89 6.57 15.04
CA LYS A 36 12.27 6.66 14.53
C LYS A 36 12.86 5.39 13.90
N PRO A 37 12.55 4.14 14.32
CA PRO A 37 13.22 2.96 13.79
C PRO A 37 12.80 2.60 12.35
N TYR A 38 11.71 3.15 11.83
CA TYR A 38 11.22 2.86 10.48
C TYR A 38 11.91 3.67 9.38
N LYS A 39 12.82 4.58 9.74
CA LYS A 39 13.59 5.37 8.78
C LYS A 39 14.70 4.51 8.17
N VAL A 40 14.46 3.98 6.97
CA VAL A 40 15.48 3.25 6.21
C VAL A 40 16.41 4.24 5.52
N LEU A 41 17.69 4.20 5.89
CA LEU A 41 18.73 5.08 5.32
C LEU A 41 19.09 4.77 3.85
N LYS A 42 18.63 3.63 3.33
CA LYS A 42 18.89 3.14 1.98
C LYS A 42 17.55 2.97 1.26
N ARG A 43 17.42 3.52 0.05
CA ARG A 43 16.22 3.33 -0.79
C ARG A 43 15.92 1.84 -0.90
N ARG A 44 14.70 1.45 -0.52
CA ARG A 44 14.09 0.14 -0.81
C ARG A 44 12.99 0.38 -1.84
N THR A 45 13.30 1.17 -2.86
CA THR A 45 12.44 1.33 -4.01
C THR A 45 12.58 0.10 -4.90
N ILE A 46 11.47 -0.31 -5.49
CA ILE A 46 11.40 -1.47 -6.40
C ILE A 46 12.44 -1.35 -7.55
N GLN A 47 12.89 -0.12 -7.84
CA GLN A 47 13.84 0.25 -8.91
C GLN A 47 15.28 -0.25 -8.68
N HIS A 48 15.61 -0.76 -7.49
CA HIS A 48 16.98 -1.18 -7.13
C HIS A 48 17.08 -2.68 -6.82
N ILE A 49 16.10 -3.47 -7.26
CA ILE A 49 16.19 -4.93 -7.19
C ILE A 49 17.03 -5.40 -8.39
N PRO A 50 18.23 -5.96 -8.18
CA PRO A 50 18.99 -6.57 -9.26
C PRO A 50 18.15 -7.70 -9.90
N PRO A 51 18.24 -7.90 -11.23
CA PRO A 51 17.51 -8.97 -11.90
C PRO A 51 17.85 -10.33 -11.26
N GLY A 52 16.83 -11.06 -10.81
CA GLY A 52 16.96 -12.34 -10.11
C GLY A 52 16.90 -12.28 -8.58
N GLU A 53 16.77 -11.09 -7.97
CA GLU A 53 16.44 -10.98 -6.54
C GLU A 53 14.93 -11.05 -6.30
N GLU A 54 14.55 -11.78 -5.25
CA GLU A 54 13.16 -12.07 -4.88
C GLU A 54 12.38 -10.80 -4.53
N VAL A 55 11.22 -10.61 -5.17
CA VAL A 55 10.32 -9.51 -4.86
C VAL A 55 9.58 -9.85 -3.56
N ARG A 56 9.62 -8.95 -2.59
CA ARG A 56 8.98 -9.14 -1.28
C ARG A 56 7.81 -8.19 -1.11
N ILE A 57 6.60 -8.71 -1.10
CA ILE A 57 5.38 -7.92 -0.98
C ILE A 57 4.78 -8.16 0.41
N LEU A 58 4.53 -7.10 1.16
CA LEU A 58 3.72 -7.16 2.39
C LEU A 58 2.28 -6.85 2.04
N VAL A 59 1.36 -7.78 2.33
CA VAL A 59 -0.07 -7.61 2.10
C VAL A 59 -0.78 -7.55 3.44
N CYS A 60 -1.45 -6.45 3.74
CA CYS A 60 -2.28 -6.33 4.93
C CYS A 60 -3.69 -6.88 4.65
N ILE A 61 -4.24 -7.67 5.56
CA ILE A 61 -5.57 -8.27 5.43
C ILE A 61 -6.36 -7.91 6.68
N ARG A 62 -7.59 -7.43 6.51
CA ARG A 62 -8.49 -7.07 7.63
C ARG A 62 -9.73 -7.94 7.69
N ASP A 63 -10.30 -8.22 6.52
CA ASP A 63 -11.46 -9.08 6.36
C ASP A 63 -11.20 -10.05 5.20
N LYS A 64 -11.83 -11.23 5.25
CA LYS A 64 -11.79 -12.26 4.21
C LYS A 64 -12.26 -11.75 2.84
N LYS A 65 -13.11 -10.71 2.83
CA LYS A 65 -13.63 -10.10 1.60
C LYS A 65 -12.54 -9.51 0.70
N SER A 66 -11.44 -9.06 1.29
CA SER A 66 -10.31 -8.48 0.55
C SER A 66 -9.38 -9.52 -0.08
N VAL A 67 -9.47 -10.79 0.35
CA VAL A 67 -8.54 -11.85 -0.08
C VAL A 67 -8.61 -12.13 -1.58
N PRO A 68 -9.79 -12.27 -2.22
CA PRO A 68 -9.84 -12.55 -3.65
C PRO A 68 -9.14 -11.47 -4.49
N SER A 69 -9.42 -10.19 -4.23
CA SER A 69 -8.85 -9.05 -4.95
C SER A 69 -7.33 -8.97 -4.76
N LEU A 70 -6.84 -9.33 -3.55
CA LEU A 70 -5.41 -9.47 -3.27
C LEU A 70 -4.77 -10.63 -4.03
N VAL A 71 -5.38 -11.81 -4.03
CA VAL A 71 -4.88 -12.97 -4.79
C VAL A 71 -4.77 -12.61 -6.26
N ASN A 72 -5.80 -11.99 -6.83
CA ASN A 72 -5.76 -11.62 -8.24
C ASN A 72 -4.67 -10.59 -8.54
N LEU A 73 -4.43 -9.62 -7.65
CA LEU A 73 -3.31 -8.68 -7.80
C LEU A 73 -1.96 -9.43 -7.82
N LEU A 74 -1.80 -10.46 -6.97
CA LEU A 74 -0.62 -11.33 -6.96
C LEU A 74 -0.56 -12.26 -8.19
N GLU A 75 -1.68 -12.56 -8.85
CA GLU A 75 -1.66 -13.30 -10.12
C GLU A 75 -1.15 -12.45 -11.27
N VAL A 76 -1.49 -11.15 -11.28
CA VAL A 76 -1.07 -10.21 -12.32
C VAL A 76 0.45 -10.00 -12.28
N THR A 77 1.10 -10.11 -11.11
CA THR A 77 2.58 -9.99 -10.98
C THR A 77 3.37 -11.16 -11.59
N TYR A 78 2.70 -12.27 -11.95
CA TYR A 78 3.27 -13.42 -12.65
C TYR A 78 4.59 -13.95 -12.05
N PRO A 79 4.52 -14.58 -10.86
CA PRO A 79 5.69 -15.22 -10.25
C PRO A 79 6.20 -16.34 -11.15
N THR A 80 7.53 -16.43 -11.29
CA THR A 80 8.23 -17.46 -12.09
C THR A 80 9.49 -17.92 -11.36
N LEU A 81 10.07 -19.06 -11.74
CA LEU A 81 11.32 -19.53 -11.13
C LEU A 81 12.50 -18.55 -11.31
N GLN A 82 12.47 -17.72 -12.36
CA GLN A 82 13.48 -16.69 -12.60
C GLN A 82 13.23 -15.41 -11.78
N ASN A 83 11.97 -15.18 -11.39
CA ASN A 83 11.53 -14.03 -10.60
C ASN A 83 10.65 -14.54 -9.44
N PRO A 84 11.25 -15.13 -8.40
CA PRO A 84 10.48 -15.65 -7.27
C PRO A 84 9.79 -14.50 -6.51
N LEU A 85 8.63 -14.82 -5.97
CA LEU A 85 7.79 -13.89 -5.21
C LEU A 85 7.64 -14.37 -3.76
N SER A 86 8.05 -13.54 -2.82
CA SER A 86 7.77 -13.72 -1.40
C SER A 86 6.62 -12.83 -0.97
N VAL A 87 5.54 -13.44 -0.47
CA VAL A 87 4.34 -12.74 0.00
C VAL A 87 4.26 -12.87 1.51
N TYR A 88 4.36 -11.74 2.20
CA TYR A 88 4.13 -11.63 3.64
C TYR A 88 2.67 -11.23 3.84
N ALA A 89 1.81 -12.19 4.17
CA ALA A 89 0.40 -11.95 4.43
C ALA A 89 0.21 -11.61 5.91
N PHE A 90 -0.29 -10.42 6.20
CA PHE A 90 -0.41 -9.89 7.56
C PHE A 90 -1.85 -9.61 7.93
N HIS A 91 -2.44 -10.52 8.70
CA HIS A 91 -3.81 -10.42 9.20
C HIS A 91 -3.87 -9.50 10.43
N LEU A 92 -4.54 -8.37 10.29
CA LEU A 92 -4.68 -7.33 11.31
C LEU A 92 -6.06 -7.43 11.97
N VAL A 93 -6.07 -7.74 13.27
CA VAL A 93 -7.29 -7.91 14.06
C VAL A 93 -7.36 -6.82 15.14
N GLU A 94 -8.49 -6.11 15.20
CA GLU A 94 -8.68 -5.09 16.23
C GLU A 94 -8.89 -5.70 17.61
N LEU A 95 -8.09 -5.24 18.57
CA LEU A 95 -8.27 -5.57 19.96
C LEU A 95 -9.40 -4.76 20.57
N ILE A 96 -10.50 -5.45 20.88
CA ILE A 96 -11.62 -4.90 21.65
C ILE A 96 -11.62 -5.59 23.03
N GLY A 97 -11.34 -4.83 24.09
CA GLY A 97 -11.49 -5.29 25.49
C GLY A 97 -10.32 -6.08 26.09
N ARG A 98 -9.21 -6.29 25.37
CA ARG A 98 -7.97 -6.87 25.93
C ARG A 98 -6.98 -5.76 26.30
N ALA A 99 -6.14 -5.99 27.30
CA ALA A 99 -5.11 -5.03 27.72
C ALA A 99 -3.80 -5.11 26.92
N ASN A 100 -3.48 -6.27 26.29
CA ASN A 100 -2.17 -6.51 25.68
C ASN A 100 -2.25 -6.87 24.18
N PRO A 101 -1.42 -6.23 23.32
CA PRO A 101 -1.23 -6.61 21.93
C PRO A 101 -0.52 -7.97 21.80
N VAL A 102 -0.81 -8.70 20.73
CA VAL A 102 -0.20 -10.00 20.41
C VAL A 102 0.21 -10.03 18.95
N PHE A 103 1.43 -10.47 18.67
CA PHE A 103 1.97 -10.68 17.33
C PHE A 103 2.32 -12.17 17.18
N ILE A 104 1.88 -12.79 16.10
CA ILE A 104 1.96 -14.23 15.87
C ILE A 104 2.58 -14.46 14.50
N ASP A 105 3.64 -15.26 14.49
CA ASP A 105 4.31 -15.74 13.29
C ASP A 105 3.96 -17.22 13.12
N HIS A 106 3.10 -17.54 12.16
CA HIS A 106 2.58 -18.89 12.00
C HIS A 106 3.60 -19.87 11.40
N ASP A 107 4.72 -19.37 10.87
CA ASP A 107 5.79 -20.23 10.34
C ASP A 107 6.69 -20.75 11.47
N ASN A 108 6.87 -19.96 12.53
CA ASN A 108 7.76 -20.26 13.65
C ASN A 108 7.03 -20.70 14.93
N ASP A 109 5.74 -20.41 15.06
CA ASP A 109 4.90 -20.76 16.21
C ASP A 109 3.74 -21.68 15.76
N PRO A 110 3.96 -23.01 15.72
CA PRO A 110 3.05 -23.95 15.09
C PRO A 110 1.88 -24.40 16.00
N ASP A 111 1.68 -23.82 17.18
CA ASP A 111 0.55 -24.16 18.08
C ASP A 111 -0.69 -23.30 17.75
N PRO A 112 -1.63 -23.77 16.88
CA PRO A 112 -2.69 -22.95 16.30
C PRO A 112 -4.03 -23.14 17.03
N ASP A 113 -4.11 -24.09 17.97
CA ASP A 113 -5.36 -24.65 18.49
C ASP A 113 -6.20 -23.64 19.30
N ASP A 114 -5.58 -22.56 19.79
CA ASP A 114 -6.26 -21.53 20.58
C ASP A 114 -6.66 -20.29 19.72
N LEU A 115 -6.26 -20.24 18.44
CA LEU A 115 -6.59 -19.12 17.52
C LEU A 115 -7.74 -19.46 16.57
N SER A 116 -7.83 -20.71 16.13
CA SER A 116 -8.93 -21.23 15.29
C SER A 116 -10.29 -21.04 15.94
N ILE A 117 -10.37 -21.26 17.26
CA ILE A 117 -11.56 -21.05 18.08
C ILE A 117 -11.89 -19.55 18.24
N ARG A 118 -10.87 -18.69 18.25
CA ARG A 118 -11.04 -17.26 18.54
C ARG A 118 -11.27 -16.39 17.30
N PHE A 119 -10.72 -16.77 16.14
CA PHE A 119 -10.81 -16.01 14.90
C PHE A 119 -10.98 -16.94 13.69
N PRO A 120 -12.21 -17.42 13.42
CA PRO A 120 -12.47 -18.37 12.33
C PRO A 120 -12.11 -17.78 10.95
N ASP A 121 -12.21 -16.46 10.78
CA ASP A 121 -11.83 -15.79 9.53
C ASP A 121 -10.32 -15.87 9.27
N SER A 122 -9.48 -15.93 10.31
CA SER A 122 -8.02 -16.01 10.14
C SER A 122 -7.59 -17.33 9.49
N GLU A 123 -8.23 -18.44 9.85
CA GLU A 123 -7.95 -19.74 9.23
C GLU A 123 -8.45 -19.79 7.79
N ALA A 124 -9.65 -19.25 7.53
CA ALA A 124 -10.18 -19.17 6.17
C ALA A 124 -9.25 -18.38 5.24
N ILE A 125 -8.74 -17.23 5.72
CA ILE A 125 -7.76 -16.42 5.01
C ILE A 125 -6.46 -17.23 4.78
N ARG A 126 -5.92 -17.86 5.83
CA ARG A 126 -4.68 -18.66 5.74
C ARG A 126 -4.82 -19.77 4.70
N ASN A 127 -5.91 -20.53 4.78
CA ASN A 127 -6.17 -21.66 3.88
C ASN A 127 -6.32 -21.19 2.42
N ALA A 128 -7.01 -20.06 2.18
CA ALA A 128 -7.13 -19.51 0.83
C ALA A 128 -5.76 -19.13 0.23
N LEU A 129 -4.85 -18.59 1.04
CA LEU A 129 -3.50 -18.23 0.60
C LEU A 129 -2.59 -19.45 0.42
N ILE A 130 -2.74 -20.48 1.25
CA ILE A 130 -2.03 -21.76 1.07
C ILE A 130 -2.44 -22.40 -0.27
N LEU A 131 -3.74 -22.43 -0.58
CA LEU A 131 -4.23 -22.93 -1.87
C LEU A 131 -3.64 -22.15 -3.06
N TYR A 132 -3.46 -20.84 -2.92
CA TYR A 132 -2.78 -20.03 -3.93
C TYR A 132 -1.31 -20.44 -4.11
N GLN A 133 -0.57 -20.68 -3.02
CA GLN A 133 0.82 -21.15 -3.08
C GLN A 133 0.92 -22.54 -3.73
N GLU A 134 0.07 -23.48 -3.33
CA GLU A 134 0.04 -24.84 -3.90
C GLU A 134 -0.20 -24.84 -5.42
N ASN A 135 -0.97 -23.87 -5.91
CA ASN A 135 -1.27 -23.74 -7.34
C ASN A 135 -0.14 -23.09 -8.18
N ARG A 136 0.88 -22.51 -7.54
CA ARG A 136 1.96 -21.74 -8.21
C ARG A 136 3.36 -22.36 -8.05
N ASP A 137 3.44 -23.60 -7.57
CA ASP A 137 4.68 -24.37 -7.36
C ASP A 137 5.73 -23.58 -6.53
N GLU A 138 7.02 -23.91 -6.67
CA GLU A 138 8.15 -23.30 -5.92
C GLU A 138 8.42 -21.82 -6.27
N SER A 139 7.59 -21.18 -7.11
CA SER A 139 7.79 -19.78 -7.52
C SER A 139 7.30 -18.76 -6.49
N VAL A 140 6.43 -19.19 -5.58
CA VAL A 140 5.84 -18.34 -4.53
C VAL A 140 6.17 -18.88 -3.15
N LYS A 141 6.62 -18.01 -2.26
CA LYS A 141 6.74 -18.29 -0.82
C LYS A 141 5.75 -17.42 -0.05
N LEU A 142 4.85 -18.04 0.70
CA LEU A 142 3.94 -17.34 1.59
C LEU A 142 4.46 -17.40 3.02
N HIS A 143 4.40 -16.27 3.71
CA HIS A 143 4.61 -16.16 5.15
C HIS A 143 3.38 -15.53 5.78
N PHE A 144 2.74 -16.21 6.73
CA PHE A 144 1.48 -15.75 7.34
C PHE A 144 1.68 -15.25 8.77
N PHE A 145 1.25 -14.02 9.03
CA PHE A 145 1.36 -13.36 10.33
C PHE A 145 0.00 -12.89 10.81
N THR A 146 -0.21 -12.86 12.11
CA THR A 146 -1.42 -12.27 12.73
C THR A 146 -1.03 -11.30 13.83
N ALA A 147 -1.56 -10.08 13.78
CA ALA A 147 -1.42 -9.13 14.88
C ALA A 147 -2.78 -8.73 15.44
N LEU A 148 -2.90 -8.88 16.76
CA LEU A 148 -3.96 -8.34 17.57
C LEU A 148 -3.42 -7.06 18.19
N ALA A 149 -3.88 -5.90 17.72
CA ALA A 149 -3.40 -4.60 18.18
C ALA A 149 -4.55 -3.60 18.33
N ALA A 150 -4.34 -2.56 19.12
CA ALA A 150 -5.26 -1.43 19.15
C ALA A 150 -5.17 -0.67 17.83
N LYS A 151 -6.30 -0.18 17.30
CA LYS A 151 -6.38 0.50 15.99
C LYS A 151 -5.31 1.59 15.80
N ARG A 152 -4.98 2.32 16.87
CA ARG A 152 -3.99 3.42 16.86
C ARG A 152 -2.55 2.97 16.71
N THR A 153 -2.20 1.74 17.08
CA THR A 153 -0.81 1.24 17.07
C THR A 153 -0.55 0.19 16.00
N MET A 154 -1.60 -0.29 15.30
CA MET A 154 -1.48 -1.28 14.22
C MET A 154 -0.47 -0.91 13.14
N PHE A 155 -0.37 0.38 12.79
CA PHE A 155 0.56 0.85 11.75
C PHE A 155 2.03 0.54 12.11
N GLN A 156 2.36 0.52 13.41
CA GLN A 156 3.70 0.23 13.89
C GLN A 156 4.06 -1.22 13.59
N ASP A 157 3.14 -2.15 13.82
CA ASP A 157 3.35 -3.57 13.52
C ASP A 157 3.52 -3.78 12.01
N VAL A 158 2.73 -3.07 11.19
CA VAL A 158 2.85 -3.10 9.72
C VAL A 158 4.23 -2.60 9.28
N CYS A 159 4.64 -1.43 9.76
CA CYS A 159 5.94 -0.84 9.39
C CYS A 159 7.11 -1.70 9.90
N LYS A 160 6.99 -2.30 11.08
CA LYS A 160 7.99 -3.20 11.66
C LYS A 160 8.13 -4.48 10.85
N LEU A 161 7.01 -5.10 10.47
CA LEU A 161 7.03 -6.29 9.64
C LEU A 161 7.62 -5.98 8.27
N ALA A 162 7.22 -4.88 7.63
CA ALA A 162 7.78 -4.43 6.35
C ALA A 162 9.31 -4.21 6.42
N LEU A 163 9.79 -3.63 7.52
CA LEU A 163 11.21 -3.40 7.74
C LEU A 163 11.98 -4.72 7.88
N ASN A 164 11.47 -5.64 8.69
CA ASN A 164 12.08 -6.94 9.00
C ASN A 164 12.07 -7.88 7.79
N SER A 165 10.96 -7.93 7.07
CA SER A 165 10.82 -8.73 5.85
C SER A 165 11.54 -8.13 4.65
N LYS A 166 12.05 -6.89 4.76
CA LYS A 166 12.62 -6.14 3.63
C LYS A 166 11.63 -6.05 2.47
N ALA A 167 10.36 -5.77 2.78
CA ALA A 167 9.33 -5.56 1.79
C ALA A 167 9.69 -4.39 0.85
N THR A 168 9.35 -4.57 -0.43
CA THR A 168 9.53 -3.58 -1.50
C THR A 168 8.30 -2.68 -1.62
N ILE A 169 7.12 -3.25 -1.35
CA ILE A 169 5.84 -2.55 -1.32
C ILE A 169 4.94 -3.14 -0.22
N ILE A 170 4.18 -2.26 0.44
CA ILE A 170 3.08 -2.61 1.35
C ILE A 170 1.77 -2.41 0.58
N ILE A 171 0.92 -3.44 0.50
CA ILE A 171 -0.42 -3.34 -0.08
C ILE A 171 -1.43 -3.27 1.06
N LEU A 172 -2.18 -2.18 1.11
CA LEU A 172 -3.25 -1.94 2.08
C LEU A 172 -4.61 -2.01 1.36
N PRO A 173 -5.53 -2.86 1.81
CA PRO A 173 -6.89 -2.87 1.28
C PRO A 173 -7.60 -1.62 1.78
N LEU A 174 -8.31 -0.98 0.86
CA LEU A 174 -9.10 0.19 1.14
C LEU A 174 -10.53 -0.10 0.71
N GLU A 175 -11.37 -0.35 1.71
CA GLU A 175 -12.78 -0.71 1.53
C GLU A 175 -13.65 0.54 1.46
N ARG A 176 -14.63 0.53 0.55
CA ARG A 176 -15.71 1.51 0.54
C ARG A 176 -16.73 1.14 1.61
N GLN A 177 -17.06 2.09 2.47
CA GLN A 177 -18.15 1.92 3.43
C GLN A 177 -19.38 2.65 2.88
N TYR A 178 -20.42 1.89 2.53
CA TYR A 178 -21.74 2.46 2.23
C TYR A 178 -22.46 2.70 3.56
N ASP A 179 -22.78 3.96 3.86
CA ASP A 179 -23.53 4.31 5.06
C ASP A 179 -25.03 3.99 4.85
N GLY A 180 -25.43 2.76 5.16
CA GLY A 180 -26.84 2.34 5.24
C GLY A 180 -27.62 2.30 3.92
N GLU A 181 -28.80 1.68 3.95
CA GLU A 181 -29.68 1.39 2.80
C GLU A 181 -30.18 2.61 2.00
N MET A 182 -29.82 3.84 2.38
CA MET A 182 -30.21 5.08 1.69
C MET A 182 -29.17 6.21 1.89
N GLY A 183 -27.87 5.88 1.89
CA GLY A 183 -26.79 6.88 2.03
C GLY A 183 -26.31 7.41 0.68
N THR A 184 -26.48 8.71 0.45
CA THR A 184 -25.99 9.43 -0.75
C THR A 184 -24.52 9.87 -0.64
N ALA A 185 -23.78 9.41 0.36
CA ALA A 185 -22.40 9.82 0.62
C ALA A 185 -21.48 8.59 0.73
N GLU A 186 -20.56 8.45 -0.22
CA GLU A 186 -19.52 7.43 -0.21
C GLU A 186 -18.44 7.85 0.81
N GLN A 187 -18.29 7.14 1.93
CA GLN A 187 -17.25 7.44 2.93
C GLN A 187 -16.33 6.24 3.17
N TRP A 188 -15.03 6.49 3.21
CA TRP A 188 -13.97 5.49 3.39
C TRP A 188 -13.71 5.23 4.89
N GLY A 189 -14.69 4.69 5.61
CA GLY A 189 -14.76 4.83 7.08
C GLY A 189 -13.97 3.82 7.95
N GLY A 190 -13.64 2.63 7.44
CA GLY A 190 -13.16 1.55 8.32
C GLY A 190 -11.69 1.64 8.72
N GLY A 191 -10.83 2.17 7.85
CA GLY A 191 -9.36 1.99 7.88
C GLY A 191 -8.50 3.23 7.67
N GLN A 192 -9.13 4.37 7.42
CA GLN A 192 -8.47 5.64 7.10
C GLN A 192 -7.30 5.97 8.04
N MET A 193 -7.48 5.83 9.35
CA MET A 193 -6.39 6.08 10.31
C MET A 193 -5.18 5.17 10.09
N LEU A 194 -5.38 3.86 9.92
CA LEU A 194 -4.28 2.93 9.68
C LEU A 194 -3.56 3.27 8.38
N ASN A 195 -4.32 3.54 7.31
CA ASN A 195 -3.76 3.81 6.00
C ASN A 195 -2.97 5.12 6.00
N THR A 196 -3.50 6.19 6.57
CA THR A 196 -2.80 7.47 6.70
C THR A 196 -1.50 7.35 7.49
N GLU A 197 -1.50 6.62 8.61
CA GLU A 197 -0.30 6.40 9.43
C GLU A 197 0.74 5.51 8.75
N VAL A 198 0.32 4.50 7.98
CA VAL A 198 1.26 3.70 7.17
C VAL A 198 1.82 4.55 6.03
N LEU A 199 1.01 5.35 5.35
CA LEU A 199 1.47 6.23 4.27
C LEU A 199 2.50 7.27 4.74
N SER A 200 2.44 7.71 5.99
CA SER A 200 3.39 8.67 6.58
C SER A 200 4.68 8.00 7.10
N HIS A 201 4.59 6.77 7.61
CA HIS A 201 5.70 6.10 8.32
C HIS A 201 6.33 4.90 7.60
N ALA A 202 5.78 4.47 6.45
CA ALA A 202 6.22 3.26 5.78
C ALA A 202 7.72 3.30 5.36
N PRO A 203 8.46 2.20 5.59
CA PRO A 203 9.86 2.07 5.21
C PRO A 203 10.09 1.81 3.71
N CYS A 204 9.02 1.67 2.91
CA CYS A 204 9.05 1.35 1.48
C CYS A 204 7.82 1.95 0.77
N SER A 205 7.61 1.63 -0.51
CA SER A 205 6.42 2.08 -1.23
C SER A 205 5.14 1.51 -0.62
N VAL A 206 4.03 2.23 -0.76
CA VAL A 206 2.70 1.81 -0.26
C VAL A 206 1.71 1.85 -1.42
N GLY A 207 0.97 0.76 -1.61
CA GLY A 207 -0.15 0.65 -2.56
C GLY A 207 -1.46 0.53 -1.81
N LEU A 208 -2.42 1.41 -2.11
CA LEU A 208 -3.80 1.32 -1.63
C LEU A 208 -4.62 0.58 -2.68
N LEU A 209 -5.10 -0.61 -2.36
CA LEU A 209 -5.90 -1.44 -3.26
C LEU A 209 -7.39 -1.22 -2.98
N ILE A 210 -8.11 -0.85 -4.03
CA ILE A 210 -9.53 -0.52 -4.00
C ILE A 210 -10.24 -1.50 -4.92
N ASP A 211 -11.15 -2.28 -4.35
CA ASP A 211 -11.98 -3.21 -5.12
C ASP A 211 -13.31 -2.54 -5.48
N LYS A 212 -13.58 -2.40 -6.77
CA LYS A 212 -14.80 -1.76 -7.32
C LYS A 212 -15.83 -2.80 -7.76
N ALA A 213 -15.41 -3.99 -8.17
CA ALA A 213 -16.30 -5.06 -8.60
C ALA A 213 -15.85 -6.43 -8.05
N HIS A 214 -16.77 -7.15 -7.41
CA HIS A 214 -16.55 -8.54 -6.95
C HIS A 214 -16.41 -9.57 -8.10
N ARG A 215 -16.11 -9.14 -9.33
CA ARG A 215 -16.08 -9.98 -10.54
C ARG A 215 -14.71 -10.01 -11.18
N TRP A 216 -13.73 -10.51 -10.46
CA TRP A 216 -12.48 -10.91 -11.08
C TRP A 216 -12.67 -12.32 -11.65
N HIS A 217 -13.03 -12.40 -12.93
CA HIS A 217 -13.01 -13.65 -13.68
C HIS A 217 -12.06 -13.47 -14.85
N LEU A 218 -10.82 -13.95 -14.70
CA LEU A 218 -9.86 -13.89 -15.79
C LEU A 218 -10.01 -15.09 -16.75
N PRO A 219 -9.82 -14.83 -18.05
CA PRO A 219 -8.57 -15.29 -18.66
C PRO A 219 -7.71 -14.18 -19.26
N LEU A 220 -8.16 -12.91 -19.29
CA LEU A 220 -7.41 -11.80 -19.89
C LEU A 220 -7.52 -10.50 -19.05
N THR A 221 -6.47 -10.13 -18.32
CA THR A 221 -6.43 -8.86 -17.55
C THR A 221 -5.89 -7.76 -18.46
N ARG A 222 -6.54 -6.60 -18.45
CA ARG A 222 -5.97 -5.37 -19.02
C ARG A 222 -5.71 -4.40 -17.89
N CYS A 223 -4.48 -3.92 -17.79
CA CYS A 223 -4.04 -2.98 -16.76
C CYS A 223 -3.65 -1.64 -17.40
N SER A 224 -4.06 -0.53 -16.82
CA SER A 224 -3.50 0.78 -17.16
C SER A 224 -2.54 1.21 -16.04
N GLY A 225 -1.39 1.78 -16.40
CA GLY A 225 -0.39 2.22 -15.44
C GLY A 225 0.01 3.68 -15.66
N GLY A 226 0.16 4.43 -14.57
CA GLY A 226 0.90 5.69 -14.53
C GLY A 226 2.39 5.47 -14.30
N THR A 227 3.19 6.52 -14.54
CA THR A 227 4.67 6.46 -14.48
C THR A 227 5.25 6.18 -13.08
N THR A 228 4.46 6.23 -12.01
CA THR A 228 5.00 6.27 -10.63
C THR A 228 5.40 4.92 -10.03
N SER A 229 5.20 3.79 -10.74
CA SER A 229 5.45 2.44 -10.20
C SER A 229 6.06 1.48 -11.23
N HIS A 230 7.14 1.92 -11.87
CA HIS A 230 7.80 1.25 -13.00
C HIS A 230 8.06 -0.26 -12.82
N ASP A 231 8.49 -0.74 -11.64
CA ASP A 231 8.90 -2.14 -11.49
C ASP A 231 7.78 -3.12 -11.14
N PHE A 232 6.75 -2.66 -10.40
CA PHE A 232 5.53 -3.45 -10.23
C PHE A 232 4.91 -3.72 -11.62
N ILE A 233 4.92 -2.69 -12.48
CA ILE A 233 4.50 -2.77 -13.87
C ILE A 233 5.41 -3.71 -14.69
N ILE A 234 6.74 -3.67 -14.51
CA ILE A 234 7.68 -4.58 -15.22
C ILE A 234 7.35 -6.06 -14.96
N HIS A 235 7.01 -6.42 -13.72
CA HIS A 235 6.62 -7.81 -13.40
C HIS A 235 5.29 -8.18 -14.07
N MET A 236 4.32 -7.25 -14.14
CA MET A 236 3.06 -7.47 -14.85
C MET A 236 3.24 -7.70 -16.35
N VAL A 237 4.20 -7.02 -16.98
CA VAL A 237 4.50 -7.15 -18.41
C VAL A 237 5.01 -8.56 -18.76
N ALA A 238 5.67 -9.23 -17.81
CA ALA A 238 6.13 -10.61 -17.97
C ALA A 238 4.97 -11.61 -18.07
N ASN A 239 3.78 -11.27 -17.57
CA ASN A 239 2.61 -12.13 -17.63
C ASN A 239 2.06 -12.19 -19.07
N PRO A 240 1.99 -13.36 -19.73
CA PRO A 240 1.46 -13.47 -21.09
C PRO A 240 -0.04 -13.13 -21.19
N ASN A 241 -0.78 -13.25 -20.09
CA ASN A 241 -2.24 -13.02 -20.05
C ASN A 241 -2.61 -11.58 -19.70
N VAL A 242 -1.61 -10.70 -19.53
CA VAL A 242 -1.81 -9.29 -19.19
C VAL A 242 -1.46 -8.43 -20.39
N SER A 243 -2.35 -7.48 -20.70
CA SER A 243 -2.09 -6.36 -21.61
C SER A 243 -1.96 -5.08 -20.81
N LEU A 244 -0.92 -4.30 -21.08
CA LEU A 244 -0.59 -3.10 -20.33
C LEU A 244 -0.68 -1.88 -21.24
N THR A 245 -1.42 -0.85 -20.79
CA THR A 245 -1.37 0.48 -21.39
C THR A 245 -0.68 1.44 -20.42
N LEU A 246 0.53 1.89 -20.77
CA LEU A 246 1.24 2.94 -20.04
C LEU A 246 0.81 4.30 -20.61
N VAL A 247 0.24 5.17 -19.76
CA VAL A 247 -0.21 6.50 -20.17
C VAL A 247 0.56 7.58 -19.45
N ARG A 248 1.08 8.53 -20.22
CA ARG A 248 1.75 9.72 -19.71
C ARG A 248 0.95 10.96 -20.08
N PHE A 249 0.53 11.71 -19.07
CA PHE A 249 -0.08 13.02 -19.24
C PHE A 249 1.00 14.08 -19.29
N LEU A 250 0.95 14.95 -20.29
CA LEU A 250 1.87 16.06 -20.49
C LEU A 250 1.09 17.37 -20.45
N SER A 251 1.58 18.36 -19.71
CA SER A 251 0.96 19.67 -19.69
C SER A 251 1.23 20.40 -21.00
N SER A 252 0.19 21.01 -21.58
CA SER A 252 0.34 21.92 -22.73
C SER A 252 1.12 23.18 -22.36
N ASN A 253 1.14 23.56 -21.08
CA ASN A 253 1.90 24.69 -20.56
C ASN A 253 3.07 24.17 -19.70
N PRO A 254 4.33 24.41 -20.10
CA PRO A 254 5.50 23.93 -19.37
C PRO A 254 5.76 24.72 -18.08
N GLU A 255 4.98 25.76 -17.78
CA GLU A 255 5.05 26.48 -16.52
C GLU A 255 4.68 25.53 -15.38
N GLY A 256 5.62 25.27 -14.47
CA GLY A 256 5.46 24.33 -13.36
C GLY A 256 6.10 22.94 -13.56
N ASP A 257 6.57 22.61 -14.76
CA ASP A 257 7.34 21.37 -14.98
C ASP A 257 8.75 21.51 -14.41
N ASP A 258 9.18 20.56 -13.58
CA ASP A 258 10.60 20.42 -13.24
C ASP A 258 11.34 19.79 -14.43
N GLU A 259 12.11 20.60 -15.17
CA GLU A 259 12.88 20.14 -16.33
C GLU A 259 13.85 18.98 -16.02
N ARG A 260 14.42 18.94 -14.80
CA ARG A 260 15.33 17.85 -14.42
C ARG A 260 14.55 16.57 -14.27
N GLN A 261 13.37 16.67 -13.67
CA GLN A 261 12.50 15.53 -13.49
C GLN A 261 11.99 15.00 -14.82
N LYS A 262 11.52 15.90 -15.69
CA LYS A 262 11.06 15.55 -17.03
C LYS A 262 12.10 14.75 -17.81
N LYS A 263 13.37 15.13 -17.73
CA LYS A 263 14.48 14.39 -18.36
C LYS A 263 14.70 13.00 -17.77
N LEU A 264 14.53 12.82 -16.46
CA LEU A 264 14.62 11.50 -15.83
C LEU A 264 13.47 10.62 -16.28
N ASP A 265 12.26 11.17 -16.31
CA ASP A 265 11.04 10.48 -16.75
C ASP A 265 11.13 10.10 -18.23
N ASP A 266 11.65 10.99 -19.08
CA ASP A 266 11.91 10.73 -20.50
C ASP A 266 12.88 9.55 -20.67
N GLY A 267 13.96 9.52 -19.89
CA GLY A 267 14.93 8.42 -19.91
C GLY A 267 14.30 7.08 -19.50
N LEU A 268 13.44 7.09 -18.47
CA LEU A 268 12.75 5.89 -17.98
C LEU A 268 11.72 5.36 -18.98
N VAL A 269 10.90 6.25 -19.54
CA VAL A 269 9.93 5.90 -20.59
C VAL A 269 10.65 5.34 -21.81
N THR A 270 11.74 5.98 -22.24
CA THR A 270 12.53 5.53 -23.39
C THR A 270 13.09 4.13 -23.13
N TRP A 271 13.67 3.91 -21.96
CA TRP A 271 14.16 2.58 -21.57
C TRP A 271 13.04 1.53 -21.52
N PHE A 272 11.87 1.89 -20.95
CA PHE A 272 10.72 1.00 -20.86
C PHE A 272 10.20 0.61 -22.24
N TRP A 273 10.10 1.58 -23.15
CA TRP A 273 9.69 1.34 -24.53
C TRP A 273 10.70 0.47 -25.27
N MET A 274 12.00 0.80 -25.22
CA MET A 274 13.04 -0.02 -25.87
C MET A 274 13.05 -1.47 -25.38
N LYS A 275 12.79 -1.70 -24.10
CA LYS A 275 12.71 -3.05 -23.54
C LYS A 275 11.49 -3.84 -24.04
N ASN A 276 10.41 -3.15 -24.41
CA ASN A 276 9.12 -3.73 -24.76
C ASN A 276 8.68 -3.46 -26.20
N GLU A 277 9.57 -2.96 -27.06
CA GLU A 277 9.25 -2.57 -28.44
C GLU A 277 8.68 -3.73 -29.26
N ALA A 278 9.18 -4.95 -29.02
CA ALA A 278 8.68 -6.17 -29.65
C ALA A 278 7.46 -6.79 -28.96
N ASN A 279 6.96 -6.21 -27.86
CA ASN A 279 5.86 -6.75 -27.08
C ASN A 279 4.53 -6.08 -27.45
N GLU A 280 3.76 -6.71 -28.34
CA GLU A 280 2.47 -6.22 -28.83
C GLU A 280 1.41 -6.02 -27.72
N ARG A 281 1.63 -6.59 -26.52
CA ARG A 281 0.73 -6.44 -25.36
C ARG A 281 0.97 -5.15 -24.58
N VAL A 282 2.05 -4.42 -24.86
CA VAL A 282 2.42 -3.18 -24.20
C VAL A 282 2.14 -2.01 -25.15
N ILE A 283 1.24 -1.13 -24.75
CA ILE A 283 0.91 0.08 -25.49
C ILE A 283 1.39 1.28 -24.69
N TYR A 284 2.16 2.15 -25.34
CA TYR A 284 2.56 3.44 -24.78
C TYR A 284 1.73 4.56 -25.42
N ARG A 285 1.16 5.45 -24.61
CA ARG A 285 0.36 6.59 -25.06
C ARG A 285 0.73 7.86 -24.30
N GLU A 286 1.09 8.90 -25.04
CA GLU A 286 1.21 10.26 -24.50
C GLU A 286 -0.06 11.05 -24.78
N VAL A 287 -0.55 11.77 -23.77
CA VAL A 287 -1.73 12.63 -23.88
C VAL A 287 -1.36 14.01 -23.40
N VAL A 288 -1.43 14.98 -24.30
CA VAL A 288 -1.23 16.40 -23.96
C VAL A 288 -2.56 16.97 -23.49
N VAL A 289 -2.57 17.59 -22.32
CA VAL A 289 -3.77 18.14 -21.67
C VAL A 289 -3.51 19.57 -21.22
N LYS A 290 -4.53 20.43 -21.22
CA LYS A 290 -4.38 21.84 -20.83
C LYS A 290 -4.64 22.06 -19.35
N ASP A 291 -5.65 21.39 -18.82
CA ASP A 291 -6.11 21.52 -17.44
C ASP A 291 -6.59 20.15 -16.88
N GLY A 292 -7.12 20.16 -15.65
CA GLY A 292 -7.69 18.96 -15.04
C GLY A 292 -8.96 18.46 -15.71
N ALA A 293 -9.75 19.33 -16.37
CA ALA A 293 -10.94 18.91 -17.09
C ALA A 293 -10.57 18.09 -18.34
N ASP A 294 -9.54 18.53 -19.09
CA ASP A 294 -8.97 17.77 -20.19
C ASP A 294 -8.39 16.42 -19.73
N THR A 295 -7.73 16.40 -18.55
CA THR A 295 -7.20 15.17 -17.94
C THR A 295 -8.31 14.19 -17.58
N ALA A 296 -9.38 14.67 -16.94
CA ALA A 296 -10.57 13.90 -16.61
C ALA A 296 -11.24 13.32 -17.88
N ALA A 297 -11.42 14.16 -18.90
CA ALA A 297 -12.00 13.77 -20.17
C ALA A 297 -11.16 12.71 -20.89
N ALA A 298 -9.83 12.83 -20.85
CA ALA A 298 -8.93 11.84 -21.44
C ALA A 298 -8.99 10.48 -20.71
N ILE A 299 -9.01 10.48 -19.38
CA ILE A 299 -9.18 9.26 -18.57
C ILE A 299 -10.51 8.59 -18.90
N LYS A 300 -11.60 9.37 -18.95
CA LYS A 300 -12.93 8.86 -19.29
C LYS A 300 -12.98 8.29 -20.70
N ALA A 301 -12.43 9.00 -21.69
CA ALA A 301 -12.36 8.52 -23.07
C ALA A 301 -11.58 7.19 -23.17
N MET A 302 -10.51 7.02 -22.39
CA MET A 302 -9.79 5.76 -22.35
C MET A 302 -10.61 4.62 -21.74
N ALA A 303 -11.34 4.89 -20.66
CA ALA A 303 -12.22 3.93 -20.02
C ALA A 303 -13.38 3.49 -20.93
N GLU A 304 -13.92 4.43 -21.72
CA GLU A 304 -14.96 4.16 -22.72
C GLU A 304 -14.42 3.40 -23.95
N GLU A 305 -13.18 3.67 -24.37
CA GLU A 305 -12.53 3.00 -25.49
C GLU A 305 -12.29 1.50 -25.19
N LYS A 306 -11.86 1.20 -23.96
CA LYS A 306 -11.44 -0.13 -23.53
C LYS A 306 -11.75 -0.35 -22.05
N PHE A 307 -12.31 -1.52 -21.74
CA PHE A 307 -12.41 -1.98 -20.35
C PHE A 307 -11.03 -2.36 -19.79
N TYR A 308 -10.72 -1.85 -18.59
CA TYR A 308 -9.50 -2.13 -17.82
C TYR A 308 -9.91 -2.75 -16.49
N HIS A 309 -9.31 -3.90 -16.16
CA HIS A 309 -9.60 -4.62 -14.91
C HIS A 309 -8.87 -3.96 -13.73
N LEU A 310 -7.66 -3.43 -13.96
CA LEU A 310 -6.85 -2.77 -12.93
C LEU A 310 -6.32 -1.42 -13.44
N TRP A 311 -6.59 -0.36 -12.69
CA TRP A 311 -5.94 0.94 -12.88
C TRP A 311 -4.85 1.12 -11.84
N ILE A 312 -3.64 1.49 -12.26
CA ILE A 312 -2.51 1.79 -11.37
C ILE A 312 -2.17 3.26 -11.53
N VAL A 313 -2.31 4.03 -10.46
CA VAL A 313 -2.11 5.48 -10.47
C VAL A 313 -1.21 5.90 -9.32
N GLY A 314 -0.51 7.02 -9.48
CA GLY A 314 0.31 7.59 -8.41
C GLY A 314 -0.53 8.42 -7.45
N ARG A 315 -0.26 8.30 -6.14
CA ARG A 315 -0.90 9.13 -5.10
C ARG A 315 -0.44 10.58 -5.13
N LYS A 316 0.89 10.83 -5.04
CA LYS A 316 1.48 12.18 -4.94
C LYS A 316 3.01 12.25 -5.16
N GLN A 317 3.44 13.45 -5.58
CA GLN A 317 4.76 14.10 -5.75
C GLN A 317 5.16 14.33 -7.22
N GLY A 318 5.51 15.59 -7.55
CA GLY A 318 6.08 16.03 -8.84
C GLY A 318 5.14 16.16 -10.03
N ILE A 319 3.83 16.03 -9.85
CA ILE A 319 2.85 16.26 -10.92
C ILE A 319 2.65 17.77 -11.07
N ASN A 320 2.68 18.27 -12.31
CA ASN A 320 2.38 19.66 -12.60
C ASN A 320 0.95 19.98 -12.12
N GLU A 321 0.82 21.01 -11.28
CA GLU A 321 -0.47 21.41 -10.71
C GLU A 321 -1.49 21.80 -11.78
N SER A 322 -1.05 22.26 -12.96
CA SER A 322 -1.93 22.54 -14.09
C SER A 322 -2.74 21.32 -14.54
N LEU A 323 -2.17 20.11 -14.44
CA LEU A 323 -2.84 18.85 -14.80
C LEU A 323 -3.98 18.48 -13.85
N LEU A 324 -3.97 19.08 -12.65
CA LEU A 324 -4.89 18.77 -11.57
C LEU A 324 -5.83 19.95 -11.26
N GLU A 325 -5.68 21.05 -12.00
CA GLU A 325 -6.47 22.26 -11.81
C GLU A 325 -7.96 21.97 -12.06
N GLY A 326 -8.83 22.34 -11.13
CA GLY A 326 -10.27 22.10 -11.20
C GLY A 326 -10.71 20.70 -10.76
N LEU A 327 -9.93 19.66 -11.06
CA LEU A 327 -10.15 18.29 -10.56
C LEU A 327 -10.20 18.24 -9.03
N SER A 328 -9.45 19.13 -8.38
CA SER A 328 -9.40 19.16 -6.92
C SER A 328 -10.73 19.49 -6.24
N THR A 329 -11.68 20.06 -6.98
CA THR A 329 -13.02 20.39 -6.47
C THR A 329 -14.02 19.24 -6.60
N TRP A 330 -13.65 18.15 -7.28
CA TRP A 330 -14.52 17.01 -7.58
C TRP A 330 -14.16 15.74 -6.79
N THR A 331 -13.28 15.87 -5.80
CA THR A 331 -12.66 14.74 -5.08
C THR A 331 -12.74 15.00 -3.59
N ASP A 332 -13.38 14.09 -2.86
CA ASP A 332 -13.63 14.20 -1.42
C ASP A 332 -12.53 13.53 -0.57
N ASN A 333 -11.72 12.63 -1.16
CA ASN A 333 -10.75 11.79 -0.42
C ASN A 333 -9.31 11.96 -0.91
N GLN A 334 -8.96 13.18 -1.36
CA GLN A 334 -7.62 13.52 -1.85
C GLN A 334 -6.51 13.24 -0.84
N GLU A 335 -6.82 13.37 0.46
CA GLU A 335 -5.85 13.12 1.52
C GLU A 335 -5.42 11.66 1.57
N GLU A 336 -6.22 10.70 1.13
CA GLU A 336 -5.86 9.28 1.10
C GLU A 336 -5.39 8.82 -0.27
N LEU A 337 -6.11 9.20 -1.34
CA LEU A 337 -5.89 8.63 -2.67
C LEU A 337 -5.15 9.55 -3.63
N GLY A 338 -5.00 10.82 -3.27
CA GLY A 338 -4.63 11.85 -4.24
C GLY A 338 -5.75 12.10 -5.26
N ILE A 339 -5.58 13.16 -6.06
CA ILE A 339 -6.64 13.67 -6.93
C ILE A 339 -7.03 12.65 -8.01
N ILE A 340 -6.06 12.11 -8.74
CA ILE A 340 -6.31 11.12 -9.80
C ILE A 340 -6.79 9.79 -9.22
N GLY A 341 -6.20 9.37 -8.08
CA GLY A 341 -6.63 8.17 -7.38
C GLY A 341 -8.09 8.22 -6.98
N ASP A 342 -8.53 9.32 -6.37
CA ASP A 342 -9.92 9.51 -5.98
C ASP A 342 -10.84 9.58 -7.20
N TYR A 343 -10.45 10.32 -8.24
CA TYR A 343 -11.24 10.44 -9.47
C TYR A 343 -11.51 9.08 -10.16
N VAL A 344 -10.48 8.26 -10.36
CA VAL A 344 -10.62 6.93 -10.99
C VAL A 344 -11.33 5.95 -10.04
N SER A 345 -11.19 6.16 -8.74
CA SER A 345 -11.81 5.32 -7.72
C SER A 345 -13.26 5.68 -7.45
N SER A 346 -13.80 6.79 -7.96
CA SER A 346 -15.23 7.09 -7.81
C SER A 346 -16.09 6.16 -8.69
N SER A 347 -17.29 5.82 -8.21
CA SER A 347 -18.23 4.90 -8.87
C SER A 347 -18.79 5.47 -10.18
N ASP A 348 -18.87 6.79 -10.30
CA ASP A 348 -19.57 7.46 -11.42
C ASP A 348 -18.73 7.64 -12.70
N PHE A 349 -17.41 7.41 -12.64
CA PHE A 349 -16.50 7.92 -13.68
C PHE A 349 -15.78 6.86 -14.51
N VAL A 350 -15.45 5.71 -13.93
CA VAL A 350 -14.66 4.67 -14.62
C VAL A 350 -15.18 3.29 -14.23
N ASP A 351 -15.74 2.56 -15.19
CA ASP A 351 -16.00 1.13 -15.02
C ASP A 351 -14.68 0.37 -14.99
N ALA A 352 -14.27 -0.06 -13.79
CA ALA A 352 -13.08 -0.86 -13.54
C ALA A 352 -13.36 -1.85 -12.43
N ASP A 353 -12.65 -2.99 -12.43
CA ASP A 353 -12.78 -3.96 -11.35
C ASP A 353 -11.98 -3.54 -10.11
N SER A 354 -10.81 -2.93 -10.28
CA SER A 354 -9.99 -2.46 -9.17
C SER A 354 -9.08 -1.29 -9.52
N VAL A 355 -8.67 -0.54 -8.48
CA VAL A 355 -7.73 0.58 -8.57
C VAL A 355 -6.63 0.39 -7.53
N LEU A 356 -5.38 0.50 -7.95
CA LEU A 356 -4.21 0.50 -7.09
C LEU A 356 -3.57 1.89 -7.11
N VAL A 357 -3.67 2.59 -5.99
CA VAL A 357 -3.03 3.90 -5.83
C VAL A 357 -1.68 3.72 -5.14
N VAL A 358 -0.60 4.04 -5.84
CA VAL A 358 0.77 3.82 -5.36
C VAL A 358 1.41 5.12 -4.89
N GLN A 359 1.89 5.12 -3.66
CA GLN A 359 2.82 6.10 -3.11
C GLN A 359 4.23 5.52 -3.09
N LYS A 360 5.16 6.24 -3.75
CA LYS A 360 6.58 5.92 -3.69
C LYS A 360 7.16 6.25 -2.31
N GLN A 361 8.15 5.48 -1.87
CA GLN A 361 8.87 5.73 -0.62
C GLN A 361 9.38 7.20 -0.55
N ILE A 362 8.99 7.93 0.49
CA ILE A 362 9.49 9.28 0.77
C ILE A 362 10.80 9.16 1.56
N LEU A 363 11.91 9.67 1.00
CA LEU A 363 13.20 9.71 1.69
C LEU A 363 13.34 11.07 2.39
N GLU A 364 13.19 11.12 3.71
CA GLU A 364 13.60 12.31 4.48
C GLU A 364 15.12 12.27 4.67
N GLU A 365 15.85 13.10 3.91
CA GLU A 365 17.29 13.30 4.13
C GLU A 365 17.52 13.96 5.50
N LEU A 366 18.30 13.30 6.34
CA LEU A 366 18.71 13.80 7.65
C LEU A 366 19.76 14.91 7.47
N GLY A 367 19.33 16.14 7.18
CA GLY A 367 20.01 17.40 7.52
C GLY A 367 21.55 17.51 7.32
N LEU A 368 22.13 16.87 6.31
CA LEU A 368 23.55 17.03 5.96
C LEU A 368 23.68 17.14 4.44
N LEU A 369 24.15 18.32 4.02
CA LEU A 369 24.57 18.72 2.67
C LEU A 369 24.82 17.55 1.68
N GLY A 370 24.06 17.53 0.58
CA GLY A 370 24.51 16.86 -0.65
C GLY A 370 23.44 16.08 -1.41
N THR A 371 22.54 16.80 -2.08
CA THR A 371 21.88 16.45 -3.34
C THR A 371 21.99 14.97 -3.79
N MET A 372 20.94 14.16 -3.56
CA MET A 372 20.58 13.12 -4.53
C MET A 372 19.07 12.78 -4.51
N PHE A 373 18.37 13.48 -5.41
CA PHE A 373 16.93 13.62 -5.56
C PHE A 373 16.16 12.31 -5.84
N PRO A 374 14.87 12.23 -5.46
CA PRO A 374 13.97 11.17 -5.90
C PRO A 374 13.88 11.16 -7.43
N ILE A 375 14.10 9.98 -8.01
CA ILE A 375 13.87 9.65 -9.43
C ILE A 375 12.40 9.21 -9.49
N PHE A 376 11.57 9.55 -10.49
CA PHE A 376 10.16 9.09 -10.53
C PHE A 376 10.05 7.62 -10.98
#